data_AF-A0A836TXN8-F1
#
_entry.id   AF-A0A836TXN8-F1
#
_cell.length_a   1.000
_cell.length_b   1.000
_cell.length_c   1.000
_cell.angle_alpha   90.00
_cell.angle_beta   90.00
_cell.angle_gamma   90.00
#
_symmetry.space_group_name_H-M   'P 1'
#
loop_
_entity.id
_entity.type
_entity.pdbx_description
1 polymer ?
#
loop_
_entity_poly.entity_id
_entity_poly.type
_entity_poly.pdbx_seq_one_letter_code
_entity_poly.pdbx_strand_id
1 'polypeptide(L)' 'MGGHSWHPVPTVIASKAGFPMPEAQLTERSCAAGALGQIPSTALMALALAHAQRLAKFGA' A
#
# COMPACT_ATOMS: atom_id res chain seq x y z
N MET A 1 4.61 -27.00 -10.68
CA MET A 1 3.34 -26.44 -10.16
C MET A 1 3.69 -25.34 -9.18
N GLY A 2 3.19 -24.12 -9.39
CA GLY A 2 3.32 -23.05 -8.41
C GLY A 2 2.14 -23.11 -7.44
N GLY A 3 2.42 -23.31 -6.15
CA GLY A 3 1.43 -23.19 -5.10
C GLY A 3 1.32 -21.74 -4.64
N HIS A 4 0.13 -21.32 -4.22
CA HIS A 4 0.00 -20.10 -3.45
C HIS A 4 0.78 -20.26 -2.13
N SER A 5 1.37 -19.17 -1.68
CA SER A 5 2.09 -19.10 -0.41
C SER A 5 1.40 -18.10 0.52
N TRP A 6 1.80 -18.11 1.79
CA TRP A 6 1.32 -17.16 2.79
C TRP A 6 2.20 -15.90 2.88
N HIS A 7 3.08 -15.68 1.91
CA HIS A 7 3.92 -14.48 1.89
C HIS A 7 3.06 -13.24 1.61
N PRO A 8 3.40 -12.10 2.23
CA PRO A 8 2.78 -10.82 1.91
C PRO A 8 3.03 -10.44 0.44
N VAL A 9 2.10 -9.71 -0.15
CA VAL A 9 2.17 -9.30 -1.56
C VAL A 9 2.77 -7.89 -1.67
N PRO A 10 3.82 -7.69 -2.48
CA PRO A 10 4.38 -6.36 -2.74
C PRO A 10 3.31 -5.41 -3.27
N THR A 11 3.13 -4.26 -2.63
CA THR A 11 2.06 -3.29 -2.97
C THR A 11 2.57 -1.86 -2.87
N VAL A 12 2.21 -1.02 -3.84
CA VAL A 12 2.57 0.41 -3.89
C VAL A 12 1.32 1.23 -4.18
N ILE A 13 1.18 2.37 -3.48
CA ILE A 13 0.21 3.41 -3.82
C ILE A 13 1.01 4.66 -4.23
N ALA A 14 0.91 5.03 -5.51
CA ALA A 14 1.53 6.25 -6.02
C ALA A 14 0.55 7.42 -5.88
N SER A 15 0.92 8.45 -5.12
CA SER A 15 0.13 9.67 -4.93
C SER A 15 1.03 10.86 -4.66
N LYS A 16 0.58 12.06 -5.00
CA LYS A 16 1.25 13.32 -4.66
C LYS A 16 1.35 13.55 -3.15
N ALA A 17 0.44 12.96 -2.38
CA ALA A 17 0.43 13.01 -0.91
C ALA A 17 1.16 11.82 -0.26
N GLY A 18 1.78 10.95 -1.06
CA GLY A 18 2.55 9.82 -0.55
C GLY A 18 3.83 10.26 0.17
N PHE A 19 4.27 9.48 1.14
CA PHE A 19 5.56 9.72 1.78
C PHE A 19 6.68 9.38 0.78
N PRO A 20 7.63 10.30 0.50
CA PRO A 20 8.70 10.03 -0.44
C PRO A 20 9.63 8.96 0.12
N MET A 21 9.92 7.96 -0.72
CA MET A 21 10.87 6.88 -0.44
C MET A 21 12.01 6.98 -1.44
N PRO A 22 13.26 7.23 -1.00
CA PRO A 22 14.42 7.15 -1.88
C PRO A 22 14.50 5.76 -2.52
N GLU A 23 14.82 5.71 -3.82
CA GLU A 23 15.05 4.46 -4.56
C GLU A 23 13.89 3.45 -4.55
N ALA A 24 12.64 3.91 -4.40
CA ALA A 24 11.47 3.04 -4.35
C ALA A 24 11.30 2.21 -5.64
N GLN A 25 11.23 0.89 -5.49
CA GLN A 25 11.02 -0.07 -6.59
C GLN A 25 9.87 -1.03 -6.24
N LEU A 26 9.17 -1.55 -7.26
CA LEU A 26 8.16 -2.59 -7.07
C LEU A 26 8.84 -3.96 -6.93
N THR A 27 9.44 -4.20 -5.76
CA THR A 27 10.07 -5.47 -5.38
C THR A 27 9.66 -5.83 -3.96
N GLU A 28 9.79 -7.10 -3.59
CA GLU A 28 9.45 -7.62 -2.26
C GLU A 28 10.21 -6.86 -1.15
N ARG A 29 11.52 -6.68 -1.34
CA ARG A 29 12.38 -6.03 -0.35
C ARG A 29 12.09 -4.54 -0.21
N SER A 30 11.89 -3.83 -1.32
CA SER A 30 11.58 -2.41 -1.28
C SER A 30 10.21 -2.15 -0.67
N CYS A 31 9.21 -3.00 -0.96
CA CYS A 31 7.88 -2.88 -0.36
C CYS A 31 7.87 -3.22 1.13
N ALA A 32 8.71 -4.17 1.58
CA ALA A 32 8.84 -4.51 2.99
C ALA A 32 9.40 -3.35 3.84
N ALA A 33 10.23 -2.48 3.26
CA ALA A 33 10.74 -1.27 3.89
C ALA A 33 9.83 -0.03 3.69
N GLY A 34 8.75 -0.16 2.92
CA GLY A 34 7.87 0.93 2.54
C GLY A 34 6.97 1.43 3.67
N ALA A 35 6.55 2.69 3.57
CA ALA A 35 5.70 3.33 4.57
C ALA A 35 4.27 2.72 4.69
N LEU A 36 3.83 1.92 3.71
CA LEU A 36 2.56 1.19 3.81
C LEU A 36 2.61 0.07 4.86
N GLY A 37 3.80 -0.48 5.15
CA GLY A 37 3.96 -1.63 6.04
C GLY A 37 3.22 -2.89 5.57
N GLN A 38 2.99 -3.82 6.51
CA GLN A 38 2.14 -4.99 6.28
C GLN A 38 0.73 -4.70 6.77
N ILE A 39 -0.24 -4.74 5.85
CA ILE A 39 -1.65 -4.46 6.12
C ILE A 39 -2.56 -5.55 5.56
N PRO A 40 -3.77 -5.73 6.11
CA PRO A 40 -4.79 -6.56 5.46
C PRO A 40 -5.16 -6.00 4.09
N SER A 41 -5.30 -6.87 3.08
CA SER A 41 -5.66 -6.45 1.72
C SER A 41 -6.99 -5.69 1.66
N THR A 42 -7.91 -5.93 2.59
CA THR A 42 -9.19 -5.21 2.71
C THR A 42 -9.03 -3.72 3.01
N ALA A 43 -7.90 -3.30 3.60
CA ALA A 43 -7.62 -1.89 3.86
C ALA A 43 -7.17 -1.11 2.62
N LEU A 44 -6.76 -1.79 1.53
CA LEU A 44 -6.18 -1.16 0.35
C LEU A 44 -7.12 -0.15 -0.30
N MET A 45 -8.41 -0.47 -0.42
CA MET A 45 -9.37 0.44 -1.03
C MET A 45 -9.51 1.75 -0.22
N ALA A 46 -9.59 1.65 1.10
CA ALA A 46 -9.70 2.83 1.96
C ALA A 46 -8.47 3.74 1.85
N LEU A 47 -7.27 3.15 1.86
CA LEU A 47 -6.01 3.89 1.68
C LEU A 47 -5.92 4.53 0.29
N ALA A 48 -6.28 3.81 -0.76
CA ALA A 48 -6.31 4.35 -2.12
C ALA A 48 -7.26 5.55 -2.24
N LEU A 49 -8.46 5.46 -1.63
CA LEU A 49 -9.42 6.57 -1.59
C LEU A 49 -8.90 7.75 -0.77
N ALA A 50 -8.22 7.52 0.35
CA ALA A 50 -7.59 8.58 1.14
C ALA A 50 -6.53 9.34 0.31
N HIS A 51 -5.65 8.61 -0.37
CA HIS A 51 -4.65 9.19 -1.27
C HIS A 51 -5.24 9.89 -2.50
N ALA A 52 -6.47 9.54 -2.89
CA ALA A 52 -7.24 10.18 -3.95
C ALA A 52 -8.14 11.33 -3.46
N GLN A 53 -8.12 11.67 -2.17
CA GLN A 53 -9.02 12.67 -1.54
C GLN A 53 -10.51 12.34 -1.73
N ARG A 54 -10.85 11.05 -1.69
CA ARG A 54 -12.20 10.51 -1.86
C ARG A 54 -12.69 9.74 -0.62
N LEU A 55 -11.96 9.81 0.49
CA LEU A 55 -12.37 9.22 1.75
C LEU A 55 -13.01 10.28 2.64
N ALA A 56 -14.28 10.08 2.99
CA ALA A 56 -15.00 10.96 3.91
C ALA A 56 -14.60 10.69 5.37
N LYS A 57 -14.67 11.73 6.20
CA LYS A 57 -14.51 11.59 7.65
C LYS A 57 -15.73 10.85 8.23
N PHE A 58 -15.50 9.93 9.16
CA PHE A 58 -16.58 9.29 9.90
C PHE A 58 -17.26 10.29 10.86
N GLY A 59 -18.60 10.37 10.82
CA GLY A 59 -19.40 11.23 11.70
C GLY A 59 -19.45 12.71 11.30
N ALA A 60 -19.22 13.02 10.02
CA ALA A 60 -19.43 14.35 9.44
C ALA A 60 -20.83 14.51 8.86
#